data_AF-A0A956AWU3-F1
#
_entry.id   AF-A0A956AWU3-F1
#
_cell.length_a   1.000
_cell.length_b   1.000
_cell.length_c   1.000
_cell.angle_alpha   90.00
_cell.angle_beta   90.00
_cell.angle_gamma   90.00
#
_symmetry.space_group_name_H-M   'P 1'
#
loop_
_entity.id
_entity.type
_entity.pdbx_description
1 polymer ?
#
loop_
_entity_poly.entity_id
_entity_poly.type
_entity_poly.pdbx_seq_one_letter_code
_entity_poly.pdbx_strand_id
1 'polypeptide(L)' 'AAIGEEKQTVEDVYEPYLLKEGYLKRTHRGRVATHRAYQHFNRPFGGRQQSLL' A
#
# COMPACT_ATOMS: atom_id res chain seq x y z
N ALA A 1 -0.11 -11.82 -29.88
CA ALA A 1 0.31 -10.76 -28.95
C ALA A 1 -0.38 -9.47 -29.37
N ALA A 2 -1.14 -8.83 -28.47
CA ALA A 2 -1.63 -7.43 -28.51
C ALA A 2 -3.07 -7.30 -27.95
N ILE A 3 -3.18 -7.14 -26.64
CA ILE A 3 -4.16 -6.34 -25.88
C ILE A 3 -3.37 -6.04 -24.59
N GLY A 4 -2.75 -4.89 -24.37
CA GLY A 4 -2.98 -3.56 -24.93
C GLY A 4 -3.72 -2.66 -23.93
N GLU A 5 -4.33 -3.23 -22.90
CA GLU A 5 -4.71 -2.46 -21.72
C GLU A 5 -3.49 -2.42 -20.81
N GLU A 6 -2.86 -1.24 -20.73
CA GLU A 6 -1.95 -0.88 -19.66
C GLU A 6 -2.60 -1.27 -18.35
N LYS A 7 -2.18 -2.43 -17.85
CA LYS A 7 -2.32 -2.83 -16.46
C LYS A 7 -1.43 -1.86 -15.68
N GLN A 8 -1.82 -0.58 -15.61
CA GLN A 8 -1.32 0.30 -14.57
C GLN A 8 -1.55 -0.49 -13.31
N THR A 9 -0.45 -0.96 -12.72
CA THR A 9 -0.53 -1.80 -11.54
C THR A 9 -1.34 -1.01 -10.53
N VAL A 10 -2.25 -1.68 -9.85
CA VAL A 10 -3.04 -1.09 -8.76
C VAL A 10 -2.09 -0.31 -7.81
N GLU A 11 -0.86 -0.79 -7.66
CA GLU A 11 0.23 -0.09 -6.98
C GLU A 11 0.50 1.34 -7.48
N ASP A 12 0.67 1.57 -8.79
CA ASP A 12 1.07 2.88 -9.33
C ASP A 12 -0.04 3.95 -9.26
N VAL A 13 -1.31 3.53 -9.21
CA VAL A 13 -2.45 4.45 -9.11
C VAL A 13 -2.77 4.79 -7.65
N TYR A 14 -2.74 3.80 -6.76
CA TYR A 14 -3.19 3.99 -5.38
C TYR A 14 -2.06 4.37 -4.41
N GLU A 15 -0.80 3.96 -4.63
CA GLU A 15 0.32 4.36 -3.79
C GLU A 15 0.44 5.88 -3.59
N PRO A 16 0.42 6.74 -4.63
CA PRO A 16 0.56 8.18 -4.43
C PRO A 16 -0.56 8.76 -3.55
N TYR A 17 -1.78 8.25 -3.68
CA TYR A 17 -2.90 8.64 -2.83
C TYR A 17 -2.71 8.19 -1.39
N LEU A 18 -2.35 6.91 -1.18
CA LEU A 18 -2.16 6.35 0.16
C LEU A 18 -0.96 6.96 0.89
N LEU A 19 0.10 7.34 0.16
CA LEU A 19 1.24 8.10 0.69
C LEU A 19 0.83 9.52 1.06
N LYS A 20 0.08 10.20 0.20
CA LYS A 20 -0.39 11.58 0.44
C LYS A 20 -1.36 11.68 1.61
N GLU A 21 -2.29 10.74 1.74
CA GLU A 21 -3.22 10.65 2.86
C GLU A 21 -2.57 10.11 4.15
N GLY A 22 -1.31 9.67 4.09
CA GLY A 22 -0.58 9.15 5.25
C GLY A 22 -1.05 7.77 5.71
N TYR A 23 -1.70 6.99 4.83
CA TYR A 23 -2.06 5.59 5.06
C TYR A 23 -0.87 4.64 4.81
N LEU A 24 0.06 5.02 3.95
CA LEU A 24 1.23 4.23 3.58
C LEU A 24 2.51 5.04 3.81
N LYS A 25 3.56 4.42 4.36
CA LYS A 25 4.88 5.02 4.57
C LYS A 25 5.95 4.19 3.91
N ARG A 26 6.89 4.84 3.21
CA ARG A 26 8.10 4.21 2.68
C ARG A 26 9.16 4.10 3.79
N THR A 27 9.76 2.93 3.91
CA THR A 27 10.87 2.64 4.83
C THR A 27 11.99 1.96 4.06
N HIS A 28 13.21 1.95 4.62
CA HIS A 28 14.37 1.28 4.02
C HIS A 28 14.17 -0.22 3.76
N ARG A 29 13.18 -0.86 4.42
CA ARG A 29 12.86 -2.29 4.26
C ARG A 29 11.61 -2.55 3.41
N GLY A 30 10.94 -1.52 2.90
CA GLY A 30 9.70 -1.65 2.12
C GLY A 30 8.59 -0.67 2.53
N ARG A 31 7.35 -0.99 2.16
CA ARG A 31 6.17 -0.17 2.45
C ARG A 31 5.49 -0.65 3.73
N VAL A 32 5.14 0.29 4.60
CA VAL A 32 4.53 0.03 5.91
C VAL A 32 3.22 0.79 5.98
N ALA A 33 2.11 0.09 6.21
CA ALA A 33 0.82 0.72 6.48
C ALA A 33 0.84 1.40 7.86
N THR A 34 0.35 2.64 7.92
CA THR A 34 0.35 3.44 9.15
C THR A 34 -0.83 3.09 10.04
N HIS A 35 -0.79 3.50 11.31
CA HIS A 35 -1.90 3.30 12.24
C HIS A 35 -3.23 3.83 11.67
N ARG A 36 -3.21 4.94 10.92
CA ARG A 36 -4.38 5.53 10.26
C ARG A 36 -5.03 4.54 9.28
N ALA A 37 -4.23 3.76 8.55
CA ALA A 37 -4.74 2.77 7.62
C ALA A 37 -5.44 1.64 8.37
N TYR A 38 -4.80 1.14 9.42
CA TYR A 38 -5.39 0.09 10.25
C TYR A 38 -6.72 0.54 10.89
N GLN A 39 -6.81 1.79 11.37
CA GLN A 39 -8.06 2.36 11.87
C GLN A 39 -9.13 2.47 10.79
N HIS A 40 -8.77 2.98 9.61
CA HIS A 40 -9.71 3.14 8.50
C HIS A 40 -10.27 1.79 8.01
N PHE A 41 -9.43 0.76 8.00
CA PHE A 41 -9.82 -0.59 7.61
C PHE A 41 -10.34 -1.45 8.78
N ASN A 42 -10.51 -0.88 9.98
CA ASN A 42 -10.88 -1.60 11.21
C ASN A 42 -10.04 -2.87 11.45
N ARG A 43 -8.75 -2.83 11.08
CA ARG A 43 -7.81 -3.94 11.30
C ARG A 43 -6.98 -3.71 12.56
N PRO A 44 -6.68 -4.76 13.33
CA PRO A 44 -5.79 -4.64 14.47
C PRO A 44 -4.39 -4.23 14.01
N PHE A 45 -3.94 -3.07 14.49
CA PHE A 45 -2.55 -2.61 14.32
C PHE A 45 -1.64 -3.48 15.19
N GLY A 46 -0.96 -4.47 14.59
CA GLY A 46 -0.06 -5.35 15.35
C GLY A 46 0.14 -6.78 14.86
N GLY A 47 -0.41 -7.19 13.72
CA GLY A 47 -0.14 -8.53 13.16
C GLY A 47 0.97 -8.49 12.11
N ARG A 48 2.18 -8.97 12.45
CA ARG A 48 3.25 -9.42 11.52
C ARG A 48 3.14 -8.85 10.10
N GLN A 49 3.68 -7.67 9.88
CA GLN A 49 3.94 -7.15 8.53
C GLN A 49 5.14 -7.93 7.98
N GLN A 50 4.92 -9.20 7.66
CA GLN A 50 5.86 -9.95 6.84
C GLN A 50 5.88 -9.23 5.49
N SER A 51 7.05 -8.76 5.13
CA SER A 51 7.43 -8.34 3.79
C SER A 51 6.67 -9.17 2.76
N LEU A 52 5.66 -8.55 2.13
CA LEU A 52 5.07 -9.06 0.90
C LEU A 52 6.19 -8.99 -0.15
N LEU A 53 6.92 -10.09 -0.26
CA LEU A 53 7.69 -10.46 -1.45
C LEU A 53 6.72 -11.00 -2.50
#